data_AF-A0A357AFP4-F1
#
_entry.id   AF-A0A357AFP4-F1
#
_cell.length_a   1.000
_cell.length_b   1.000
_cell.length_c   1.000
_cell.angle_alpha   90.00
_cell.angle_beta   90.00
_cell.angle_gamma   90.00
#
_symmetry.space_group_name_H-M   'P 1'
#
loop_
_entity.id
_entity.type
_entity.pdbx_description
1 polymer ?
#
loop_
_entity_poly.entity_id
_entity_poly.type
_entity_poly.pdbx_seq_one_letter_code
_entity_poly.pdbx_strand_id
1 'polypeptide(L)'
;DSALIAAILYTGAIGTAFGNGVQTVAQKYTTPTRTALILTCEPVFSAIFAVLVPNDQGIREVLSLQTILGCCLILFGMIITEIKPGHLSKDPVAD
;
A
#
# COMPACT_ATOMS: atom_id res chain seq x y z
N ASP A 1 -11.64 27.36 13.47
CA ASP A 1 -11.63 26.99 12.04
C ASP A 1 -10.26 26.91 11.37
N SER A 2 -9.24 27.69 11.76
CA SER A 2 -7.88 27.58 11.19
C SER A 2 -7.21 26.20 11.40
N ALA A 3 -7.47 25.53 12.52
CA ALA A 3 -6.93 24.21 12.82
C ALA A 3 -7.42 23.11 11.85
N LEU A 4 -8.67 23.19 11.40
CA LEU A 4 -9.22 22.26 10.39
C LEU A 4 -8.56 22.46 9.04
N ILE A 5 -8.40 23.71 8.62
CA ILE A 5 -7.71 24.05 7.35
C ILE A 5 -6.26 23.55 7.39
N ALA A 6 -5.56 23.74 8.52
CA ALA A 6 -4.21 23.22 8.71
C ALA A 6 -4.16 21.69 8.65
N ALA A 7 -5.11 20.98 9.28
CA ALA A 7 -5.17 19.52 9.23
C ALA A 7 -5.43 18.97 7.82
N ILE A 8 -6.32 19.62 7.05
CA ILE A 8 -6.60 19.24 5.66
C ILE A 8 -5.37 19.48 4.77
N LEU A 9 -4.73 20.65 4.89
CA LEU A 9 -3.52 20.95 4.12
C LEU A 9 -2.38 20.00 4.47
N TYR A 10 -2.20 19.69 5.75
CA TYR A 10 -1.15 18.78 6.20
C TYR A 10 -1.37 17.35 5.68
N THR A 11 -2.57 16.79 5.88
CA THR A 11 -2.88 15.42 5.44
C THR A 11 -2.89 15.29 3.91
N GLY A 12 -3.45 16.29 3.20
CA GLY A 12 -3.50 16.29 1.74
C GLY A 12 -2.13 16.48 1.08
N ALA A 13 -1.31 17.42 1.57
CA ALA A 13 0.01 17.69 0.97
C ALA A 13 1.05 16.63 1.37
N ILE A 14 1.22 16.39 2.68
CA ILE A 14 2.28 15.51 3.20
C ILE A 14 1.85 14.04 3.16
N GLY A 15 0.61 13.73 3.51
CA GLY A 15 0.11 12.35 3.44
C GLY A 15 -0.08 11.91 2.00
N THR A 16 -0.97 12.58 1.28
CA THR A 16 -1.42 12.11 -0.04
C THR A 16 -0.48 12.52 -1.18
N ALA A 17 -0.24 13.82 -1.39
CA ALA A 17 0.49 14.30 -2.56
C ALA A 17 1.95 13.86 -2.56
N PHE A 18 2.63 13.97 -1.41
CA PHE A 18 4.00 13.50 -1.27
C PHE A 18 4.09 11.97 -1.33
N GLY A 19 3.23 11.24 -0.62
CA GLY A 19 3.18 9.77 -0.65
C GLY A 19 2.99 9.22 -2.07
N ASN A 20 1.96 9.68 -2.77
CA ASN A 20 1.67 9.25 -4.15
C ASN A 20 2.75 9.71 -5.13
N GLY A 21 3.37 10.88 -4.90
CA GLY A 21 4.50 11.35 -5.69
C GLY A 21 5.71 10.42 -5.59
N VAL A 22 6.11 10.07 -4.37
CA VAL A 22 7.21 9.11 -4.12
C VAL A 22 6.86 7.74 -4.70
N GLN A 23 5.64 7.25 -4.52
CA GLN A 23 5.19 5.98 -5.10
C GLN A 23 5.30 6.00 -6.63
N THR A 24 4.85 7.08 -7.28
CA THR A 24 4.92 7.22 -8.75
C THR A 24 6.37 7.24 -9.25
N VAL A 25 7.26 7.91 -8.53
CA VAL A 25 8.69 7.93 -8.88
C VAL A 25 9.31 6.54 -8.69
N ALA A 26 9.05 5.88 -7.55
CA ALA A 26 9.57 4.55 -7.26
C ALA A 26 9.08 3.48 -8.25
N GLN A 27 7.83 3.62 -8.72
CA GLN A 27 7.24 2.77 -9.75
C GLN A 27 8.01 2.81 -11.07
N LYS A 28 8.61 3.95 -11.43
CA LYS A 28 9.44 4.08 -12.64
C LYS A 28 10.72 3.25 -12.58
N TYR A 29 11.25 3.00 -11.39
CA TYR A 29 12.50 2.27 -11.19
C TYR A 29 12.30 0.79 -10.82
N THR A 30 11.04 0.34 -10.76
CA THR A 30 10.67 -0.98 -10.23
C THR A 30 9.78 -1.75 -11.21
N THR A 31 9.88 -3.08 -11.26
CA THR A 31 8.98 -3.89 -12.07
C THR A 31 7.55 -3.83 -11.53
N PRO A 32 6.51 -3.93 -12.38
CA PRO A 32 5.11 -3.89 -11.94
C PRO A 32 4.80 -4.88 -10.82
N THR A 33 5.38 -6.09 -10.88
CA THR A 33 5.20 -7.13 -9.86
C THR A 33 5.79 -6.72 -8.51
N ARG A 34 7.04 -6.22 -8.50
CA ARG A 34 7.69 -5.79 -7.25
C ARG A 34 7.05 -4.52 -6.67
N THR A 35 6.55 -3.62 -7.52
CA THR A 35 5.73 -2.49 -7.08
C THR A 35 4.46 -2.98 -6.39
N ALA A 36 3.73 -3.91 -7.02
CA ALA A 36 2.49 -4.44 -6.47
C ALA A 36 2.74 -5.07 -5.08
N LEU A 37 3.84 -5.83 -4.92
CA LEU A 37 4.29 -6.35 -3.63
C LEU A 37 4.44 -5.26 -2.58
N ILE A 38 5.08 -4.16 -2.93
CA ILE A 38 5.31 -3.04 -2.00
C ILE A 38 3.98 -2.38 -1.63
N LEU A 39 3.09 -2.14 -2.59
CA LEU A 39 1.78 -1.52 -2.35
C LEU A 39 0.85 -2.41 -1.52
N THR A 40 0.89 -3.72 -1.67
CA THR A 40 0.09 -4.63 -0.83
C THR A 40 0.63 -4.75 0.60
N CYS A 41 1.89 -4.39 0.83
CA CYS A 41 2.43 -4.23 2.18
C CYS A 41 1.88 -2.99 2.88
N GLU A 42 1.47 -1.93 2.15
CA GLU A 42 0.89 -0.71 2.71
C GLU A 42 -0.34 -0.96 3.62
N PRO A 43 -1.37 -1.72 3.22
CA PRO A 43 -2.48 -2.06 4.11
C PRO A 43 -2.07 -2.96 5.29
N VAL A 44 -1.01 -3.76 5.18
CA VAL A 44 -0.48 -4.55 6.30
C VAL A 44 0.13 -3.62 7.36
N PHE A 45 0.96 -2.68 6.95
CA PHE A 45 1.51 -1.67 7.85
C PHE A 45 0.41 -0.80 8.44
N SER A 46 -0.56 -0.38 7.63
CA SER A 46 -1.74 0.37 8.10
C SER A 46 -2.50 -0.39 9.20
N ALA A 47 -2.76 -1.69 9.01
CA ALA A 47 -3.40 -2.53 10.02
C ALA A 47 -2.57 -2.67 11.29
N ILE A 48 -1.24 -2.78 11.18
CA ILE A 48 -0.34 -2.80 12.34
C ILE A 48 -0.41 -1.47 13.10
N PHE A 49 -0.33 -0.33 12.39
CA PHE A 49 -0.44 0.99 13.00
C PHE A 49 -1.82 1.23 13.63
N ALA A 50 -2.91 0.74 13.02
CA ALA A 50 -4.26 0.85 13.59
C ALA A 50 -4.42 0.13 14.94
N VAL A 51 -3.70 -0.98 15.15
CA VAL A 51 -3.68 -1.69 16.44
C VAL A 51 -2.70 -1.05 17.42
N LEU A 52 -1.56 -0.57 16.93
CA LEU A 52 -0.47 -0.08 17.77
C LEU A 52 -0.70 1.35 18.27
N VAL A 53 -1.26 2.23 17.44
CA VAL A 53 -1.51 3.64 17.75
C VAL A 53 -2.89 3.78 18.40
N PRO A 54 -2.97 4.08 19.71
CA PRO A 54 -4.24 4.39 20.34
C PRO A 54 -4.75 5.72 19.82
N ASN A 55 -6.07 5.86 19.64
CA ASN A 55 -6.67 7.16 19.39
C ASN A 55 -6.57 8.06 20.65
N ASP A 56 -6.96 9.33 20.52
CA ASP A 56 -6.89 10.35 21.58
C ASP A 56 -7.58 9.93 22.91
N GLN A 57 -8.48 8.94 22.85
CA GLN A 57 -9.19 8.38 24.00
C GLN A 57 -8.57 7.09 24.56
N GLY A 58 -7.40 6.67 24.07
CA GLY A 58 -6.70 5.45 24.50
C GLY A 58 -7.34 4.16 23.98
N ILE A 59 -8.31 4.25 23.07
CA ILE A 59 -8.98 3.10 22.48
C ILE A 59 -8.17 2.68 21.25
N ARG A 60 -7.76 1.41 21.20
CA ARG A 60 -7.16 0.81 20.00
C ARG A 60 -8.29 0.38 19.07
N GLU A 61 -8.14 0.56 17.77
CA GLU A 61 -9.09 -0.02 16.83
C GLU A 61 -9.02 -1.54 16.93
N VAL A 62 -10.18 -2.16 17.21
CA VAL A 62 -10.28 -3.62 17.22
C VAL A 62 -10.33 -4.07 15.77
N LEU A 63 -9.28 -4.74 15.30
CA LEU A 63 -9.28 -5.36 13.99
C LEU A 63 -10.45 -6.35 13.90
N SER A 64 -11.45 -5.99 13.09
CA SER A 64 -12.55 -6.88 12.77
C SER A 64 -12.05 -8.12 12.03
N LEU A 65 -12.74 -9.24 12.21
CA LEU A 65 -12.45 -10.48 11.49
C LEU A 65 -12.44 -10.26 9.96
N GLN A 66 -13.27 -9.33 9.47
CA GLN A 66 -13.30 -8.95 8.06
C GLN A 66 -11.99 -8.31 7.59
N THR A 67 -11.39 -7.44 8.40
CA THR A 67 -10.11 -6.77 8.09
C THR A 67 -8.97 -7.78 8.02
N ILE A 68 -8.96 -8.75 8.95
CA ILE A 68 -7.96 -9.83 8.97
C ILE A 68 -8.13 -10.71 7.72
N LEU A 69 -9.36 -11.13 7.40
CA LEU A 69 -9.64 -11.93 6.21
C LEU A 69 -9.25 -11.20 4.92
N GLY A 70 -9.57 -9.91 4.79
CA GLY A 70 -9.16 -9.09 3.66
C GLY A 70 -7.65 -8.98 3.53
N CYS A 71 -6.94 -8.75 4.64
CA CYS A 71 -5.48 -8.69 4.67
C CYS A 71 -4.84 -10.01 4.22
N CYS A 72 -5.35 -11.15 4.72
CA CYS A 72 -4.92 -12.47 4.27
C CYS A 72 -5.18 -12.69 2.77
N LEU A 73 -6.37 -12.33 2.27
CA LEU A 73 -6.73 -12.46 0.84
C LEU A 73 -5.78 -11.67 -0.07
N ILE A 74 -5.46 -10.42 0.29
CA ILE A 74 -4.52 -9.57 -0.46
C ILE A 74 -3.12 -10.21 -0.49
N LEU A 75 -2.62 -10.65 0.67
CA LEU A 75 -1.31 -11.29 0.76
C LEU A 75 -1.24 -12.59 -0.06
N PHE A 76 -2.28 -13.43 0.02
CA PHE A 76 -2.36 -14.65 -0.78
C PHE A 76 -2.39 -14.36 -2.29
N GLY A 77 -3.23 -13.41 -2.74
CA GLY A 77 -3.30 -13.03 -4.14
C GLY A 77 -1.95 -12.52 -4.67
N MET A 78 -1.23 -11.77 -3.85
CA MET A 78 0.09 -11.25 -4.20
C MET A 78 1.15 -12.36 -4.29
N ILE A 79 1.20 -13.27 -3.31
CA ILE A 79 2.12 -14.42 -3.31
C ILE A 79 1.89 -15.29 -4.56
N ILE A 80 0.64 -15.54 -4.94
CA ILE A 80 0.30 -16.27 -6.16
C ILE A 80 0.83 -15.55 -7.41
N THR A 81 0.77 -14.22 -7.44
CA THR A 81 1.22 -13.40 -8.56
C THR A 81 2.74 -13.42 -8.72
N GLU A 82 3.49 -13.39 -7.61
CA GLU A 82 4.96 -13.52 -7.62
C GLU A 82 5.44 -14.90 -8.04
N ILE A 83 4.74 -15.96 -7.61
CA ILE A 83 5.11 -17.33 -7.93
C ILE A 83 4.86 -17.66 -9.42
N LYS A 84 3.99 -16.91 -10.12
CA LYS A 84 3.78 -17.08 -11.55
C LYS A 84 4.89 -16.36 -12.33
N PRO A 85 5.91 -17.08 -12.85
CA PRO A 85 6.98 -16.45 -13.61
C PRO A 85 6.36 -15.99 -14.93
N GLY A 86 6.39 -14.68 -15.18
CA GLY A 86 6.02 -14.12 -16.46
C GLY A 86 6.91 -14.68 -17.56
N HIS A 87 6.40 -15.67 -18.29
CA HIS A 87 7.00 -16.24 -19.51
C HIS A 87 6.92 -15.29 -20.71
N LEU A 88 7.25 -14.00 -20.53
CA LEU A 88 7.30 -13.05 -21.63
C LEU A 88 8.76 -12.95 -22.11
N SER A 89 9.26 -14.08 -22.63
CA SER A 89 10.36 -14.11 -23.58
C SER A 89 9.78 -14.20 -24.99
N LYS A 90 9.42 -13.05 -25.52
CA LYS A 90 9.34 -12.75 -26.95
C LYS A 90 9.62 -11.24 -26.98
N ASP A 91 10.73 -10.76 -27.52
CA ASP A 91 11.15 -10.87 -28.93
C ASP A 91 12.71 -10.87 -29.03
N PRO A 92 13.35 -11.31 -30.15
CA PRO A 92 13.23 -10.66 -31.46
C PRO A 92 13.11 -11.64 -32.64
N VAL A 93 12.14 -11.43 -33.53
CA VAL A 93 12.32 -11.80 -34.95
C VAL A 93 12.48 -10.50 -35.70
N ALA A 94 13.72 -10.02 -35.73
CA ALA A 94 14.23 -9.47 -36.97
C ALA A 94 14.54 -10.68 -37.83
N ASP A 95 13.86 -10.76 -38.98
CA ASP A 95 14.20 -11.42 -40.25
C ASP A 95 13.00 -11.23 -41.20
#